data_AF-A0AAU1CAQ3-F1
#
_entry.id   AF-A0AAU1CAQ3-F1
#
_cell.length_a   1.000
_cell.length_b   1.000
_cell.length_c   1.000
_cell.angle_alpha   90.00
_cell.angle_beta   90.00
_cell.angle_gamma   90.00
#
_symmetry.space_group_name_H-M   'P 1'
#
loop_
_entity.id
_entity.type
_entity.pdbx_description
1 polymer ?
#
loop_
_entity_poly.entity_id
_entity_poly.type
_entity_poly.pdbx_seq_one_letter_code
_entity_poly.pdbx_strand_id
1 'polypeptide(L)'
;MALDAACPVATDGRAALALALWAVAGYVVALAGALAATWPYAGGGGPLLSLVVVDATVLAAVALLGFAVGVLCRWRLAAPVLAALMYLVLGVPSYSESSARYLDPAVNIALDNSLPVWWFAPAMVAWTGGLAASALTAVAARRRLAALVPLAVAAAVAPLIVSTGDGMFRADPAARHLACTEGTPGFCLSGRQEHLLPQVAEALSELTGQLEGVPGAPKRYVARLPLQGPDEAWMPPPNPGWYLLRGRLQHTEDFAWQVAANMTRRDCPDRHSEDTSGRRVGETDSAVATWLAPAGLAPGAEKSPELHRLEAMPDAERRAWLGRYMTTRTSCDPSEVPAL
;
A
#
# COMPACT_ATOMS: atom_id res chain seq x y z
N MET A 1 29.51 -3.49 48.06
CA MET A 1 30.10 -2.45 47.20
C MET A 1 28.95 -1.59 46.71
N ALA A 2 28.59 -0.60 47.52
CA ALA A 2 27.40 0.22 47.37
C ALA A 2 27.68 1.34 46.36
N LEU A 3 26.92 1.35 45.27
CA LEU A 3 26.89 2.42 44.26
C LEU A 3 25.88 3.49 44.70
N ASP A 4 26.20 4.22 45.77
CA ASP A 4 25.52 5.48 46.10
C ASP A 4 26.26 6.64 45.40
N ALA A 5 26.07 6.74 44.09
CA ALA A 5 26.43 7.91 43.32
C ALA A 5 25.16 8.72 43.01
N ALA A 6 24.56 9.28 44.06
CA ALA A 6 23.51 10.28 43.91
C ALA A 6 24.13 11.60 43.43
N CYS A 7 24.35 11.71 42.12
CA CYS A 7 24.69 12.98 41.49
C CYS A 7 23.41 13.82 41.33
N PRO A 8 23.38 15.09 41.78
CA PRO A 8 22.28 15.99 41.51
C PRO A 8 22.45 16.51 40.08
N VAL A 9 22.11 15.69 39.09
CA VAL A 9 21.85 16.22 37.76
C VAL A 9 20.53 16.96 37.90
N ALA A 10 20.61 18.28 38.05
CA ALA A 10 19.48 19.14 37.76
C ALA A 10 19.04 18.78 36.34
N THR A 11 17.95 18.02 36.23
CA THR A 11 17.36 17.62 34.96
C THR A 11 16.93 18.90 34.25
N ASP A 12 17.81 19.40 33.40
CA ASP A 12 17.56 20.62 32.65
C ASP A 12 16.56 20.27 31.55
N GLY A 13 15.27 20.38 31.87
CA GLY A 13 14.17 20.02 30.96
C GLY A 13 14.25 20.75 29.61
N ARG A 14 14.99 21.86 29.56
CA ARG A 14 15.33 22.58 28.33
C ARG A 14 16.14 21.74 27.36
N ALA A 15 17.12 20.96 27.85
CA ALA A 15 17.93 20.09 26.99
C ALA A 15 17.10 18.92 26.42
N ALA A 16 16.23 18.32 27.23
CA ALA A 16 15.31 17.26 26.78
C ALA A 16 14.33 17.80 25.72
N LEU A 17 13.74 18.97 25.96
CA LEU A 17 12.85 19.63 25.01
C LEU A 17 13.57 20.02 23.72
N ALA A 18 14.78 20.58 23.82
CA ALA A 18 15.58 20.92 22.65
C ALA A 18 15.88 19.68 21.79
N LEU A 19 16.25 18.56 22.41
CA LEU A 19 16.50 17.30 21.70
C LEU A 19 15.23 16.80 20.98
N ALA A 20 14.08 16.81 21.65
CA ALA A 20 12.81 16.42 21.05
C ALA A 20 12.44 17.33 19.87
N LEU A 21 12.61 18.65 20.00
CA LEU A 21 12.35 19.61 18.93
C LEU A 21 13.28 19.40 17.75
N TRP A 22 14.56 19.10 17.98
CA TRP A 22 15.50 18.77 16.90
C TRP A 22 15.13 17.47 16.18
N ALA A 23 14.69 16.44 16.91
CA ALA A 23 14.22 15.19 16.31
C ALA A 23 12.99 15.43 15.41
N VAL A 24 12.00 16.18 15.91
CA VAL A 24 10.80 16.55 15.14
C VAL A 24 11.15 17.43 13.95
N ALA A 25 12.04 18.41 14.11
CA ALA A 25 12.48 19.26 13.01
C ALA A 25 13.18 18.44 11.91
N GLY A 26 14.06 17.51 12.29
CA GLY A 26 14.70 16.59 11.35
C GLY A 26 13.69 15.74 10.58
N TYR A 27 12.66 15.22 11.26
CA TYR A 27 11.56 14.51 10.62
C TYR A 27 10.77 15.38 9.65
N VAL A 28 10.38 16.60 10.05
CA VAL A 28 9.63 17.52 9.17
C VAL A 28 10.45 17.87 7.93
N VAL A 29 11.76 18.10 8.08
CA VAL A 29 12.66 18.35 6.94
C VAL A 29 12.76 17.12 6.04
N ALA A 30 12.93 15.92 6.61
CA ALA A 30 12.98 14.68 5.84
C ALA A 30 11.66 14.40 5.11
N LEU A 31 10.52 14.62 5.77
CA LEU A 31 9.19 14.50 5.20
C LEU A 31 8.98 15.52 4.07
N ALA A 32 9.34 16.78 4.29
CA ALA A 32 9.26 17.81 3.25
C ALA A 32 10.14 17.47 2.04
N GLY A 33 11.35 16.96 2.27
CA GLY A 33 12.25 16.49 1.22
C GLY A 33 11.67 15.29 0.47
N ALA A 34 11.11 14.31 1.17
CA ALA A 34 10.44 13.15 0.58
C ALA A 34 9.23 13.59 -0.25
N LEU A 35 8.35 14.42 0.31
CA LEU A 35 7.19 14.98 -0.40
C LEU A 35 7.61 15.78 -1.63
N ALA A 36 8.68 16.57 -1.57
CA ALA A 36 9.20 17.30 -2.72
C ALA A 36 9.76 16.34 -3.79
N ALA A 37 10.49 15.30 -3.38
CA ALA A 37 11.02 14.28 -4.28
C ALA A 37 9.90 13.42 -4.92
N THR A 38 8.82 13.15 -4.17
CA THR A 38 7.70 12.34 -4.63
C THR A 38 6.57 13.16 -5.23
N TRP A 39 6.60 14.49 -5.15
CA TRP A 39 5.60 15.39 -5.72
C TRP A 39 5.30 15.09 -7.19
N PRO A 40 6.32 14.82 -8.05
CA PRO A 40 6.05 14.44 -9.42
C PRO A 40 5.28 13.13 -9.54
N TYR A 41 5.29 12.25 -8.56
CA TYR A 41 4.57 10.98 -8.60
C TYR A 41 3.25 11.02 -7.81
N ALA A 42 2.96 12.13 -7.13
CA ALA A 42 1.75 12.26 -6.33
C ALA A 42 0.50 12.13 -7.23
N GLY A 43 -0.34 11.14 -6.93
CA GLY A 43 -1.66 10.97 -7.53
C GLY A 43 -2.73 11.78 -6.79
N GLY A 44 -3.99 11.36 -6.92
CA GLY A 44 -5.08 11.97 -6.18
C GLY A 44 -4.96 11.75 -4.66
N GLY A 45 -4.81 12.83 -3.90
CA GLY A 45 -4.71 12.82 -2.45
C GLY A 45 -3.67 13.82 -1.93
N GLY A 46 -3.55 13.93 -0.60
CA GLY A 46 -2.55 14.76 0.07
C GLY A 46 -1.99 14.05 1.31
N PRO A 47 -0.90 14.57 1.90
CA PRO A 47 -0.36 14.01 3.12
C PRO A 47 -1.41 14.04 4.23
N LEU A 48 -1.58 12.92 4.92
CA LEU A 48 -2.50 12.80 6.03
C LEU A 48 -1.86 13.45 7.27
N LEU A 49 -2.22 14.71 7.55
CA LEU A 49 -1.66 15.49 8.66
C LEU A 49 -1.80 14.80 10.03
N SER A 50 -2.84 13.99 10.22
CA SER A 50 -3.02 13.19 11.44
C SER A 50 -1.86 12.22 11.67
N LEU A 51 -1.34 11.58 10.61
CA LEU A 51 -0.17 10.69 10.71
C LEU A 51 1.09 11.49 11.01
N VAL A 52 1.28 12.63 10.33
CA VAL A 52 2.43 13.52 10.57
C VAL A 52 2.51 13.95 12.04
N VAL A 53 1.37 14.26 12.66
CA VAL A 53 1.29 14.60 14.08
C VAL A 53 1.63 13.41 14.97
N VAL A 54 1.15 12.21 14.64
CA VAL A 54 1.43 10.99 15.39
C VAL A 54 2.92 10.64 15.31
N ASP A 55 3.49 10.60 14.11
CA ASP A 55 4.92 10.33 13.88
C ASP A 55 5.82 11.32 14.63
N ALA A 56 5.52 12.62 14.51
CA ALA A 56 6.26 13.66 15.22
C ALA A 56 6.18 13.47 16.74
N THR A 57 5.00 13.11 17.25
CA THR A 57 4.80 12.85 18.69
C THR A 57 5.56 11.61 19.15
N VAL A 58 5.56 10.54 18.37
CA VAL A 58 6.31 9.31 18.64
C VAL A 58 7.80 9.59 18.67
N LEU A 59 8.33 10.34 17.70
CA LEU A 59 9.74 10.71 17.66
C LEU A 59 10.15 11.59 18.85
N ALA A 60 9.30 12.55 19.23
CA ALA A 60 9.51 13.33 20.45
C ALA A 60 9.49 12.42 21.68
N ALA A 61 8.51 11.53 21.81
CA ALA A 61 8.39 10.58 22.92
C ALA A 61 9.63 9.68 23.05
N VAL A 62 10.09 9.10 21.94
CA VAL A 62 11.30 8.26 21.89
C VAL A 62 12.55 9.06 22.26
N ALA A 63 12.71 10.30 21.77
CA ALA A 63 13.84 11.17 22.12
C ALA A 63 13.87 11.48 23.62
N LEU A 64 12.70 11.76 24.20
CA LEU A 64 12.55 12.06 25.63
C LEU A 64 12.79 10.83 26.51
N LEU A 65 12.31 9.65 26.10
CA LEU A 65 12.59 8.38 26.77
C LEU A 65 14.08 8.04 26.71
N GLY A 66 14.72 8.20 25.55
CA GLY A 66 16.16 8.02 25.38
C GLY A 66 16.97 8.96 26.27
N PHE A 67 16.57 10.22 26.38
CA PHE A 67 17.18 11.18 27.30
C PHE A 67 17.03 10.73 28.76
N ALA A 68 15.83 10.33 29.19
CA ALA A 68 15.58 9.84 30.53
C ALA A 68 16.46 8.62 30.88
N VAL A 69 16.55 7.65 29.97
CA VAL A 69 17.40 6.47 30.18
C VAL A 69 18.89 6.85 30.17
N GLY A 70 19.33 7.77 29.32
CA GLY A 70 20.72 8.24 29.30
C GLY A 70 21.14 8.96 30.58
N VAL A 71 20.21 9.67 31.24
CA VAL A 71 20.44 10.27 32.57
C VAL A 71 20.53 9.19 33.65
N LEU A 72 19.73 8.13 33.58
CA LEU A 72 19.71 7.06 34.57
C LEU A 72 20.86 6.04 34.41
N CYS A 73 21.27 5.77 33.17
CA CYS A 73 22.20 4.70 32.82
C CYS A 73 23.41 5.25 32.06
N ARG A 74 24.56 5.41 32.74
CA ARG A 74 25.83 5.85 32.10
C ARG A 74 26.55 4.76 31.31
N TRP A 75 25.86 3.67 30.96
CA TRP A 75 26.47 2.52 30.30
C TRP A 75 26.66 2.78 28.81
N ARG A 76 27.89 2.59 28.30
CA ARG A 76 28.25 2.87 26.91
C ARG A 76 27.45 2.05 25.88
N LEU A 77 26.97 0.87 26.27
CA LEU A 77 26.15 0.02 25.40
C LEU A 77 24.64 0.23 25.62
N ALA A 78 24.22 1.20 26.44
CA ALA A 78 22.79 1.49 26.63
C ALA A 78 22.11 1.86 25.32
N ALA A 79 22.76 2.68 24.48
CA ALA A 79 22.20 3.07 23.19
C ALA A 79 21.96 1.88 22.23
N PRO A 80 22.94 1.02 21.90
CA PRO A 80 22.70 -0.12 21.01
C PRO A 80 21.72 -1.13 21.60
N VAL A 81 21.73 -1.35 22.93
CA VAL A 81 20.75 -2.24 23.58
C VAL A 81 19.34 -1.66 23.52
N LEU A 82 19.17 -0.35 23.77
CA LEU A 82 17.87 0.31 23.61
C LEU A 82 17.37 0.24 22.17
N ALA A 83 18.25 0.39 21.17
CA ALA A 83 17.88 0.25 19.78
C ALA A 83 17.39 -1.18 19.48
N ALA A 84 18.10 -2.20 19.95
CA ALA A 84 17.69 -3.60 19.81
C ALA A 84 16.35 -3.87 20.52
N LEU A 85 16.17 -3.37 21.74
CA LEU A 85 14.91 -3.51 22.49
C LEU A 85 13.76 -2.79 21.80
N MET A 86 13.99 -1.59 21.26
CA MET A 86 12.98 -0.83 20.51
C MET A 86 12.54 -1.60 19.27
N TYR A 87 13.48 -2.21 18.54
CA TYR A 87 13.15 -3.08 17.41
C TYR A 87 12.35 -4.32 17.85
N LEU A 88 12.67 -4.93 18.99
CA LEU A 88 11.89 -6.05 19.50
C LEU A 88 10.47 -5.63 19.92
N VAL A 89 10.30 -4.46 20.53
CA VAL A 89 9.01 -3.97 21.02
C VAL A 89 8.13 -3.42 19.90
N LEU A 90 8.70 -2.77 18.88
CA LEU A 90 7.95 -2.14 17.78
C LEU A 90 8.02 -2.91 16.45
N GLY A 91 8.98 -3.81 16.30
CA GLY A 91 9.16 -4.59 15.07
C GLY A 91 8.45 -5.93 15.16
N VAL A 92 8.61 -6.66 16.26
CA VAL A 92 8.04 -8.02 16.39
C VAL A 92 6.51 -8.03 16.39
N PRO A 93 5.79 -7.13 17.10
CA PRO A 93 4.34 -7.13 17.08
C PRO A 93 3.72 -6.86 15.71
N SER A 94 4.45 -6.18 14.81
CA SER A 94 3.99 -5.93 13.44
C SER A 94 3.75 -7.21 12.63
N TYR A 95 4.36 -8.34 13.02
CA TYR A 95 4.12 -9.65 12.42
C TYR A 95 2.93 -10.40 13.01
N SER A 96 2.28 -9.85 14.05
CA SER A 96 1.12 -10.48 14.68
C SER A 96 -0.20 -9.94 14.11
N GLU A 97 -1.20 -10.80 14.03
CA GLU A 97 -2.57 -10.41 13.65
C GLU A 97 -3.42 -9.94 14.86
N SER A 98 -2.79 -9.72 16.02
CA SER A 98 -3.49 -9.29 17.23
C SER A 98 -3.92 -7.83 17.15
N SER A 99 -5.09 -7.49 17.68
CA SER A 99 -5.53 -6.10 17.87
C SER A 99 -4.59 -5.28 18.76
N ALA A 100 -3.70 -5.92 19.52
CA ALA A 100 -2.64 -5.22 20.25
C ALA A 100 -1.65 -4.50 19.32
N ARG A 101 -1.51 -4.94 18.06
CA ARG A 101 -0.62 -4.31 17.06
C ARG A 101 -0.95 -2.85 16.80
N TYR A 102 -2.18 -2.42 17.08
CA TYR A 102 -2.59 -1.02 16.89
C TYR A 102 -2.05 -0.07 17.96
N LEU A 103 -1.53 -0.58 19.08
CA LEU A 103 -0.78 0.22 20.06
C LEU A 103 0.63 0.55 19.60
N ASP A 104 1.13 -0.17 18.60
CA ASP A 104 2.46 -0.02 18.05
C ASP A 104 2.47 1.12 17.02
N PRO A 105 3.12 2.26 17.30
CA PRO A 105 3.19 3.35 16.34
C PRO A 105 4.00 3.00 15.08
N ALA A 106 4.78 1.91 15.07
CA ALA A 106 5.55 1.46 13.91
C ALA A 106 4.79 0.47 13.03
N VAL A 107 3.54 0.13 13.38
CA VAL A 107 2.74 -0.80 12.58
C VAL A 107 2.48 -0.22 11.19
N ASN A 108 2.80 -1.00 10.16
CA ASN A 108 2.53 -0.60 8.78
C ASN A 108 1.03 -0.76 8.49
N ILE A 109 0.34 0.35 8.26
CA ILE A 109 -1.09 0.38 7.94
C ILE A 109 -1.24 0.74 6.47
N ALA A 110 -1.86 -0.15 5.70
CA ALA A 110 -2.23 0.12 4.32
C ALA A 110 -3.37 1.14 4.27
N LEU A 111 -3.09 2.36 3.80
CA LEU A 111 -4.03 3.48 3.78
C LEU A 111 -4.60 3.79 2.39
N ASP A 112 -4.36 2.92 1.42
CA ASP A 112 -4.74 3.15 0.02
C ASP A 112 -6.24 3.47 -0.14
N ASN A 113 -7.08 2.81 0.66
CA ASN A 113 -8.55 2.94 0.63
C ASN A 113 -9.16 3.40 1.96
N SER A 114 -8.34 3.91 2.87
CA SER A 114 -8.73 4.17 4.25
C SER A 114 -8.24 5.52 4.74
N LEU A 115 -9.02 6.16 5.60
CA LEU A 115 -8.68 7.40 6.28
C LEU A 115 -8.73 7.17 7.78
N PRO A 116 -7.76 7.69 8.55
CA PRO A 116 -7.86 7.67 10.00
C PRO A 116 -9.11 8.44 10.45
N VAL A 117 -9.79 7.91 11.46
CA VAL A 117 -10.88 8.64 12.12
C VAL A 117 -10.34 9.87 12.84
N TRP A 118 -11.19 10.86 13.07
CA TRP A 118 -10.76 12.17 13.62
C TRP A 118 -10.07 12.06 14.99
N TRP A 119 -10.42 11.06 15.80
CA TRP A 119 -9.85 10.84 17.12
C TRP A 119 -8.58 9.98 17.12
N PHE A 120 -8.17 9.42 15.99
CA PHE A 120 -6.97 8.58 15.89
C PHE A 120 -5.71 9.31 16.38
N ALA A 121 -5.45 10.50 15.83
CA ALA A 121 -4.27 11.29 16.20
C ALA A 121 -4.27 11.68 17.69
N PRO A 122 -5.33 12.29 18.26
CA PRO A 122 -5.31 12.62 19.69
C PRO A 122 -5.20 11.39 20.59
N ALA A 123 -5.79 10.23 20.22
CA ALA A 123 -5.63 9.00 20.98
C ALA A 123 -4.18 8.49 20.97
N MET A 124 -3.55 8.44 19.80
CA MET A 124 -2.15 8.02 19.67
C MET A 124 -1.17 8.99 20.35
N VAL A 125 -1.45 10.30 20.29
CA VAL A 125 -0.70 11.33 21.02
C VAL A 125 -0.83 11.15 22.52
N ALA A 126 -2.05 10.89 23.03
CA ALA A 126 -2.30 10.65 24.44
C ALA A 126 -1.62 9.37 24.94
N TRP A 127 -1.62 8.31 24.12
CA TRP A 127 -0.94 7.06 24.38
C TRP A 127 0.59 7.25 24.45
N THR A 128 1.21 7.63 23.34
CA THR A 128 2.68 7.69 23.20
C THR A 128 3.30 8.86 23.98
N GLY A 129 2.68 10.03 23.90
CA GLY A 129 3.07 11.22 24.66
C GLY A 129 2.85 11.05 26.16
N GLY A 130 1.77 10.38 26.58
CA GLY A 130 1.50 10.09 27.99
C GLY A 130 2.56 9.20 28.63
N LEU A 131 3.02 8.16 27.91
CA LEU A 131 4.10 7.29 28.38
C LEU A 131 5.42 8.06 28.55
N ALA A 132 5.82 8.86 27.56
CA ALA A 132 7.04 9.65 27.66
C ALA A 132 6.96 10.74 28.74
N ALA A 133 5.83 11.43 28.85
CA ALA A 133 5.61 12.42 29.90
C ALA A 133 5.64 11.79 31.31
N SER A 134 5.07 10.59 31.46
CA SER A 134 5.15 9.84 32.72
C SER A 134 6.59 9.49 33.09
N ALA A 135 7.38 8.95 32.15
CA ALA A 135 8.77 8.61 32.39
C ALA A 135 9.61 9.85 32.77
N LEU A 136 9.46 10.94 32.04
CA LEU A 136 10.14 12.20 32.34
C LEU A 136 9.77 12.77 33.70
N THR A 137 8.47 12.81 34.02
CA THR A 137 8.01 13.33 35.31
C THR A 137 8.45 12.44 36.48
N ALA A 138 8.51 11.12 36.28
CA ALA A 138 9.04 10.19 37.28
C ALA A 138 10.54 10.42 37.55
N VAL A 139 11.32 10.79 36.52
CA VAL A 139 12.76 11.08 36.64
C VAL A 139 13.01 12.50 37.19
N ALA A 140 12.24 13.49 36.75
CA ALA A 140 12.49 14.91 37.06
C ALA A 140 11.82 15.40 38.36
N ALA A 141 10.67 14.85 38.75
CA ALA A 141 9.90 15.39 39.87
C ALA A 141 10.24 14.72 41.21
N ARG A 142 10.37 15.54 42.28
CA ARG A 142 10.47 15.03 43.66
C ARG A 142 9.20 14.28 44.11
N ARG A 143 8.05 14.55 43.49
CA ARG A 143 6.74 13.92 43.79
C ARG A 143 6.36 12.96 42.66
N ARG A 144 6.81 11.71 42.78
CA ARG A 144 6.57 10.63 41.80
C ARG A 144 5.09 10.38 41.49
N LEU A 145 4.18 10.74 42.40
CA LEU A 145 2.73 10.63 42.18
C LEU A 145 2.23 11.48 40.99
N ALA A 146 2.91 12.58 40.64
CA ALA A 146 2.54 13.38 39.48
C ALA A 146 2.70 12.62 38.15
N ALA A 147 3.59 11.61 38.09
CA ALA A 147 3.78 10.77 36.92
C ALA A 147 2.61 9.79 36.66
N LEU A 148 1.76 9.58 37.67
CA LEU A 148 0.58 8.73 37.54
C LEU A 148 -0.51 9.36 36.66
N VAL A 149 -0.58 10.69 36.58
CA VAL A 149 -1.58 11.38 35.75
C VAL A 149 -1.39 11.08 34.25
N PRO A 150 -0.22 11.36 33.62
CA PRO A 150 -0.03 11.05 32.21
C PRO A 150 -0.03 9.53 31.94
N LEU A 151 0.41 8.71 32.91
CA LEU A 151 0.31 7.26 32.80
C LEU A 151 -1.14 6.77 32.80
N ALA A 152 -1.99 7.31 33.67
CA ALA A 152 -3.40 6.98 33.73
C ALA A 152 -4.13 7.37 32.44
N VAL A 153 -3.78 8.51 31.84
CA VAL A 153 -4.30 8.92 30.52
C VAL A 153 -3.90 7.91 29.45
N ALA A 154 -2.62 7.53 29.37
CA ALA A 154 -2.16 6.53 28.41
C ALA A 154 -2.87 5.17 28.63
N ALA A 155 -2.94 4.72 29.88
CA ALA A 155 -3.60 3.47 30.25
C ALA A 155 -5.12 3.47 29.97
N ALA A 156 -5.78 4.62 30.04
CA ALA A 156 -7.20 4.76 29.72
C ALA A 156 -7.47 4.71 28.21
N VAL A 157 -6.54 5.22 27.39
CA VAL A 157 -6.70 5.28 25.93
C VAL A 157 -6.28 3.96 25.25
N ALA A 158 -5.35 3.20 25.84
CA ALA A 158 -4.90 1.94 25.23
C ALA A 158 -6.02 0.93 24.97
N PRO A 159 -6.95 0.64 25.91
CA PRO A 159 -8.08 -0.25 25.64
C PRO A 159 -8.99 0.26 24.52
N LEU A 160 -9.16 1.58 24.38
CA LEU A 160 -9.93 2.17 23.28
C LEU A 160 -9.28 1.85 21.92
N ILE A 161 -7.96 2.03 21.82
CA ILE A 161 -7.20 1.71 20.60
C ILE A 161 -7.30 0.21 20.27
N VAL A 162 -7.02 -0.65 21.26
CA VAL A 162 -7.03 -2.11 21.07
C VAL A 162 -8.42 -2.63 20.71
N SER A 163 -9.46 -2.17 21.41
CA SER A 163 -10.84 -2.63 21.16
C SER A 163 -11.41 -2.12 19.85
N THR A 164 -11.00 -0.93 19.40
CA THR A 164 -11.43 -0.41 18.10
C THR A 164 -10.73 -1.14 16.96
N GLY A 165 -9.44 -1.43 17.10
CA GLY A 165 -8.65 -2.11 16.08
C GLY A 165 -8.74 -1.44 14.70
N ASP A 166 -9.16 -2.19 13.69
CA ASP A 166 -9.37 -1.67 12.32
C ASP A 166 -10.41 -0.55 12.23
N GLY A 167 -11.34 -0.45 13.19
CA GLY A 167 -12.34 0.61 13.24
C GLY A 167 -11.76 2.02 13.43
N MET A 168 -10.46 2.13 13.74
CA MET A 168 -9.73 3.41 13.74
C MET A 168 -9.55 4.00 12.34
N PHE A 169 -9.81 3.20 11.31
CA PHE A 169 -9.74 3.60 9.93
C PHE A 169 -11.12 3.44 9.31
N ARG A 170 -11.63 4.53 8.76
CA ARG A 170 -12.86 4.51 7.96
C ARG A 170 -12.48 4.39 6.50
N ALA A 171 -13.38 3.80 5.72
CA ALA A 171 -13.22 3.82 4.28
C ALA A 171 -13.13 5.25 3.73
N ASP A 172 -12.24 5.44 2.76
CA ASP A 172 -12.26 6.68 1.99
C ASP A 172 -13.39 6.63 0.95
N PRO A 173 -14.42 7.50 1.03
CA PRO A 173 -15.45 7.58 0.00
C PRO A 173 -14.88 7.88 -1.38
N ALA A 174 -13.81 8.68 -1.49
CA ALA A 174 -13.22 9.04 -2.79
C ALA A 174 -12.48 7.85 -3.43
N ALA A 175 -11.85 6.99 -2.63
CA ALA A 175 -11.22 5.77 -3.14
C ALA A 175 -12.25 4.66 -3.44
N ARG A 176 -13.35 4.59 -2.67
CA ARG A 176 -14.41 3.59 -2.86
C ARG A 176 -15.34 3.86 -4.03
N HIS A 177 -15.60 5.13 -4.33
CA HIS A 177 -16.40 5.50 -5.49
C HIS A 177 -15.64 5.14 -6.77
N LEU A 178 -16.32 4.46 -7.70
CA LEU A 178 -15.78 4.18 -9.03
C LEU A 178 -16.34 5.19 -10.02
N ALA A 179 -15.46 5.97 -10.64
CA ALA A 179 -15.80 6.80 -11.77
C ALA A 179 -15.56 6.00 -13.06
N CYS A 180 -16.55 5.94 -13.95
CA CYS A 180 -16.48 5.17 -15.19
C CYS A 180 -16.66 6.07 -16.41
N THR A 181 -15.98 5.75 -17.52
CA THR A 181 -16.26 6.36 -18.82
C THR A 181 -17.62 5.94 -19.35
N GLU A 182 -18.24 6.80 -20.15
CA GLU A 182 -19.39 6.44 -20.98
C GLU A 182 -18.93 5.58 -22.17
N GLY A 183 -19.75 4.62 -22.60
CA GLY A 183 -19.47 3.77 -23.77
C GLY A 183 -19.22 2.29 -23.45
N THR A 184 -18.92 1.52 -24.49
CA THR A 184 -18.57 0.09 -24.38
C THR A 184 -17.34 -0.18 -25.24
N PRO A 185 -16.22 -0.65 -24.65
CA PRO A 185 -16.07 -0.96 -23.23
C PRO A 185 -15.96 0.29 -22.34
N GLY A 186 -16.47 0.20 -21.11
CA GLY A 186 -16.34 1.25 -20.10
C GLY A 186 -15.11 1.04 -19.20
N PHE A 187 -14.33 2.08 -18.93
CA PHE A 187 -13.18 2.03 -18.03
C PHE A 187 -13.55 2.64 -16.69
N CYS A 188 -13.29 1.94 -15.58
CA CYS A 188 -13.66 2.38 -14.24
C CYS A 188 -12.43 2.48 -13.34
N LEU A 189 -12.18 3.68 -12.82
CA LEU A 189 -11.11 3.99 -11.86
C LEU A 189 -11.68 4.42 -10.52
N SER A 190 -10.85 4.41 -9.47
CA SER A 190 -11.21 5.07 -8.21
C SER A 190 -11.50 6.56 -8.44
N GLY A 191 -12.39 7.16 -7.65
CA GLY A 191 -12.73 8.59 -7.76
C GLY A 191 -11.50 9.50 -7.60
N ARG A 192 -10.50 9.09 -6.82
CA ARG A 192 -9.19 9.78 -6.72
C ARG A 192 -8.44 9.88 -8.06
N GLN A 193 -8.71 8.96 -8.98
CA GLN A 193 -8.03 8.79 -10.26
C GLN A 193 -8.93 9.09 -11.45
N GLU A 194 -10.13 9.68 -11.24
CA GLU A 194 -11.08 10.00 -12.31
C GLU A 194 -10.45 10.84 -13.44
N HIS A 195 -9.58 11.78 -13.08
CA HIS A 195 -8.84 12.62 -14.04
C HIS A 195 -7.94 11.85 -15.01
N LEU A 196 -7.64 10.58 -14.75
CA LEU A 196 -6.84 9.70 -15.60
C LEU A 196 -7.68 8.90 -16.60
N LEU A 197 -9.01 8.90 -16.48
CA LEU A 197 -9.89 8.10 -17.35
C LEU A 197 -9.66 8.37 -18.84
N PRO A 198 -9.49 9.62 -19.33
CA PRO A 198 -9.20 9.86 -20.74
C PRO A 198 -7.89 9.22 -21.20
N GLN A 199 -6.84 9.30 -20.38
CA GLN A 199 -5.52 8.75 -20.69
C GLN A 199 -5.53 7.22 -20.67
N VAL A 200 -6.29 6.61 -19.75
CA VAL A 200 -6.49 5.16 -19.69
C VAL A 200 -7.29 4.66 -20.89
N ALA A 201 -8.38 5.36 -21.26
CA ALA A 201 -9.16 5.00 -22.44
C ALA A 201 -8.34 5.10 -23.73
N GLU A 202 -7.50 6.14 -23.86
CA GLU A 202 -6.56 6.28 -24.97
C GLU A 202 -5.53 5.15 -25.00
N ALA A 203 -4.88 4.87 -23.86
CA ALA A 203 -3.87 3.81 -23.75
C ALA A 203 -4.42 2.42 -24.07
N LEU A 204 -5.70 2.16 -23.78
CA LEU A 204 -6.35 0.87 -24.04
C LEU A 204 -7.16 0.83 -25.33
N SER A 205 -7.12 1.90 -26.14
CA SER A 205 -7.92 1.99 -27.37
C SER A 205 -7.53 0.93 -28.39
N GLU A 206 -6.23 0.64 -28.55
CA GLU A 206 -5.76 -0.41 -29.45
C GLU A 206 -6.21 -1.80 -28.99
N LEU A 207 -5.95 -2.15 -27.72
CA LEU A 207 -6.36 -3.41 -27.11
C LEU A 207 -7.86 -3.63 -27.25
N THR A 208 -8.66 -2.60 -26.96
CA THR A 208 -10.12 -2.70 -27.01
C THR A 208 -10.66 -2.70 -28.44
N GLY A 209 -10.00 -2.02 -29.37
CA GLY A 209 -10.29 -2.10 -30.80
C GLY A 209 -10.05 -3.50 -31.38
N GLN A 210 -9.00 -4.21 -30.94
CA GLN A 210 -8.75 -5.59 -31.34
C GLN A 210 -9.85 -6.56 -30.86
N LEU A 211 -10.51 -6.25 -29.75
CA LEU A 211 -11.62 -7.02 -29.18
C LEU A 211 -12.99 -6.61 -29.72
N GLU A 212 -13.06 -5.62 -30.60
CA GLU A 212 -14.32 -5.17 -31.15
C GLU A 212 -15.02 -6.29 -31.93
N GLY A 213 -16.26 -6.58 -31.55
CA GLY A 213 -17.06 -7.65 -32.14
C GLY A 213 -16.69 -9.06 -31.70
N VAL A 214 -15.75 -9.24 -30.76
CA VAL A 214 -15.42 -10.55 -30.17
C VAL A 214 -16.48 -10.93 -29.12
N PRO A 215 -17.22 -12.05 -29.29
CA PRO A 215 -18.20 -12.50 -28.32
C PRO A 215 -17.56 -12.78 -26.95
N GLY A 216 -18.16 -12.33 -25.86
CA GLY A 216 -17.62 -12.56 -24.50
C GLY A 216 -16.41 -11.70 -24.12
N ALA A 217 -16.01 -10.75 -24.97
CA ALA A 217 -15.03 -9.73 -24.58
C ALA A 217 -15.55 -8.89 -23.40
N PRO A 218 -14.66 -8.44 -22.49
CA PRO A 218 -15.07 -7.62 -21.36
C PRO A 218 -15.75 -6.33 -21.80
N LYS A 219 -16.89 -6.04 -21.20
CA LYS A 219 -17.61 -4.77 -21.42
C LYS A 219 -17.11 -3.68 -20.50
N ARG A 220 -16.43 -4.04 -19.40
CA ARG A 220 -15.93 -3.08 -18.41
C ARG A 220 -14.53 -3.45 -17.91
N TYR A 221 -13.67 -2.46 -17.77
CA TYR A 221 -12.34 -2.60 -17.19
C TYR A 221 -12.29 -1.96 -15.80
N VAL A 222 -12.16 -2.86 -14.82
CA VAL A 222 -12.16 -2.79 -13.36
C VAL A 222 -10.86 -2.41 -12.64
N ALA A 223 -10.55 -1.16 -12.25
CA ALA A 223 -9.40 -0.91 -11.36
C ALA A 223 -9.66 -1.20 -9.87
N ARG A 224 -10.36 -2.32 -9.58
CA ARG A 224 -10.73 -2.75 -8.23
C ARG A 224 -10.94 -4.26 -8.20
N LEU A 225 -10.56 -4.86 -7.08
CA LEU A 225 -10.94 -6.23 -6.71
C LEU A 225 -11.81 -6.22 -5.44
N PRO A 226 -12.72 -7.20 -5.27
CA PRO A 226 -13.10 -8.21 -6.26
C PRO A 226 -13.96 -7.63 -7.39
N LEU A 227 -13.91 -8.28 -8.56
CA LEU A 227 -14.80 -7.99 -9.69
C LEU A 227 -16.26 -8.32 -9.32
N GLN A 228 -17.21 -7.62 -9.94
CA GLN A 228 -18.64 -7.74 -9.62
C GLN A 228 -19.42 -8.58 -10.65
N GLY A 229 -18.85 -8.83 -11.83
CA GLY A 229 -19.53 -9.59 -12.88
C GLY A 229 -18.58 -10.24 -13.89
N PRO A 230 -19.09 -11.22 -14.67
CA PRO A 230 -18.29 -11.97 -15.64
C PRO A 230 -17.81 -11.12 -16.83
N ASP A 231 -18.55 -10.04 -17.14
CA ASP A 231 -18.23 -9.08 -18.20
C ASP A 231 -17.19 -8.02 -17.77
N GLU A 232 -16.63 -8.12 -16.56
CA GLU A 232 -15.60 -7.23 -16.04
C GLU A 232 -14.20 -7.86 -16.17
N ALA A 233 -13.23 -7.10 -16.64
CA ALA A 233 -11.82 -7.46 -16.57
C ALA A 233 -11.10 -6.60 -15.53
N TRP A 234 -10.26 -7.23 -14.70
CA TRP A 234 -9.44 -6.47 -13.77
C TRP A 234 -8.36 -5.72 -14.54
N MET A 235 -8.19 -4.45 -14.20
CA MET A 235 -7.14 -3.58 -14.69
C MET A 235 -6.30 -3.15 -13.48
N PRO A 236 -4.96 -3.22 -13.53
CA PRO A 236 -4.14 -2.69 -12.47
C PRO A 236 -4.41 -1.19 -12.33
N PRO A 237 -4.61 -0.67 -11.10
CA PRO A 237 -4.71 0.77 -10.91
C PRO A 237 -3.41 1.42 -11.42
N PRO A 238 -3.47 2.57 -12.11
CA PRO A 238 -2.27 3.29 -12.51
C PRO A 238 -1.47 3.71 -11.27
N ASN A 239 -0.43 2.95 -10.94
CA ASN A 239 0.32 3.14 -9.70
C ASN A 239 1.31 4.31 -9.85
N PRO A 240 1.36 5.24 -8.87
CA PRO A 240 2.44 6.21 -8.72
C PRO A 240 3.83 5.60 -8.88
N GLY A 241 4.69 6.23 -9.69
CA GLY A 241 6.09 5.82 -9.84
C GLY A 241 6.34 4.68 -10.84
N TRP A 242 5.32 3.90 -11.22
CA TRP A 242 5.42 2.93 -12.30
C TRP A 242 4.79 3.47 -13.58
N TYR A 243 3.50 3.78 -13.52
CA TYR A 243 2.73 4.25 -14.66
C TYR A 243 2.38 5.72 -14.60
N LEU A 244 2.42 6.34 -13.40
CA LEU A 244 2.08 7.75 -13.25
C LEU A 244 3.32 8.59 -12.98
N LEU A 245 3.54 9.56 -13.87
CA LEU A 245 4.51 10.64 -13.69
C LEU A 245 3.84 11.98 -14.02
N ARG A 246 3.80 12.86 -13.03
CA ARG A 246 3.25 14.22 -13.02
C ARG A 246 1.77 14.27 -13.42
N GLY A 247 0.98 13.35 -12.84
CA GLY A 247 -0.44 13.20 -13.17
C GLY A 247 -0.72 12.70 -14.58
N ARG A 248 0.31 12.17 -15.27
CA ARG A 248 0.19 11.60 -16.61
C ARG A 248 0.56 10.13 -16.63
N LEU A 249 -0.20 9.37 -17.40
CA LEU A 249 0.10 7.99 -17.71
C LEU A 249 1.34 7.96 -18.62
N GLN A 250 2.38 7.25 -18.20
CA GLN A 250 3.59 6.97 -18.95
C GLN A 250 3.57 5.51 -19.39
N HIS A 251 4.37 5.18 -20.41
CA HIS A 251 4.51 3.80 -20.89
C HIS A 251 3.14 3.15 -21.16
N THR A 252 2.30 3.83 -21.94
CA THR A 252 0.92 3.41 -22.24
C THR A 252 0.87 2.02 -22.86
N GLU A 253 1.88 1.68 -23.67
CA GLU A 253 2.06 0.38 -24.28
C GLU A 253 2.29 -0.73 -23.22
N ASP A 254 3.20 -0.51 -22.26
CA ASP A 254 3.45 -1.43 -21.14
C ASP A 254 2.24 -1.56 -20.22
N PHE A 255 1.50 -0.46 -20.02
CA PHE A 255 0.25 -0.46 -19.27
C PHE A 255 -0.80 -1.35 -19.96
N ALA A 256 -1.01 -1.17 -21.26
CA ALA A 256 -1.92 -1.99 -22.06
C ALA A 256 -1.53 -3.47 -22.03
N TRP A 257 -0.23 -3.78 -22.12
CA TRP A 257 0.27 -5.15 -21.96
C TRP A 257 -0.06 -5.74 -20.59
N GLN A 258 0.11 -4.98 -19.50
CA GLN A 258 -0.28 -5.46 -18.17
C GLN A 258 -1.79 -5.68 -18.06
N VAL A 259 -2.63 -4.84 -18.68
CA VAL A 259 -4.07 -5.07 -18.73
C VAL A 259 -4.39 -6.36 -19.50
N ALA A 260 -3.75 -6.60 -20.65
CA ALA A 260 -3.93 -7.82 -21.44
C ALA A 260 -3.46 -9.07 -20.67
N ALA A 261 -2.30 -9.01 -20.03
CA ALA A 261 -1.75 -10.09 -19.22
C ALA A 261 -2.64 -10.41 -18.01
N ASN A 262 -3.15 -9.41 -17.31
CA ASN A 262 -4.06 -9.62 -16.19
C ASN A 262 -5.44 -10.13 -16.61
N MET A 263 -5.93 -9.70 -17.78
CA MET A 263 -7.16 -10.22 -18.34
C MET A 263 -7.04 -11.69 -18.72
N THR A 264 -5.90 -12.12 -19.26
CA THR A 264 -5.67 -13.53 -19.64
C THR A 264 -5.31 -14.42 -18.46
N ARG A 265 -4.86 -13.84 -17.34
CA ARG A 265 -4.56 -14.58 -16.11
C ARG A 265 -5.83 -15.20 -15.50
N ARG A 266 -5.72 -16.48 -15.12
CA ARG A 266 -6.79 -17.25 -14.49
C ARG A 266 -6.50 -17.40 -13.00
N ASP A 267 -7.50 -17.15 -12.16
CA ASP A 267 -7.42 -17.36 -10.71
C ASP A 267 -7.67 -18.84 -10.37
N CYS A 268 -6.72 -19.70 -10.74
CA CYS A 268 -6.79 -21.14 -10.48
C CYS A 268 -5.81 -21.55 -9.37
N PRO A 269 -6.19 -22.50 -8.49
CA PRO A 269 -5.28 -23.00 -7.46
C PRO A 269 -4.03 -23.64 -8.11
N ASP A 270 -2.85 -23.38 -7.54
CA ASP A 270 -1.50 -23.65 -8.11
C ASP A 270 -1.24 -25.08 -8.63
N ARG A 271 -2.10 -26.05 -8.34
CA ARG A 271 -1.92 -27.46 -8.73
C ARG A 271 -1.97 -27.75 -10.23
N HIS A 272 -2.32 -26.77 -11.06
CA HIS A 272 -2.47 -26.94 -12.51
C HIS A 272 -1.33 -26.37 -13.34
N SER A 273 -0.39 -25.60 -12.78
CA SER A 273 0.64 -24.93 -13.60
C SER A 273 1.78 -25.85 -14.06
N GLU A 274 2.02 -26.96 -13.34
CA GLU A 274 3.17 -27.84 -13.62
C GLU A 274 2.85 -28.98 -14.61
N ASP A 275 1.58 -29.26 -14.89
CA ASP A 275 1.23 -30.31 -15.85
C ASP A 275 1.30 -29.82 -17.32
N THR A 276 1.37 -30.75 -18.26
CA THR A 276 1.45 -30.43 -19.70
C THR A 276 0.25 -29.64 -20.22
N SER A 277 -0.90 -29.77 -19.57
CA SER A 277 -2.11 -29.06 -19.98
C SER A 277 -2.13 -27.62 -19.48
N GLY A 278 -1.67 -27.37 -18.26
CA GLY A 278 -1.46 -26.02 -17.72
C GLY A 278 -0.41 -25.24 -18.50
N ARG A 279 0.69 -25.88 -18.90
CA ARG A 279 1.71 -25.23 -19.74
C ARG A 279 1.14 -24.76 -21.07
N ARG A 280 0.35 -25.60 -21.75
CA ARG A 280 -0.34 -25.26 -23.01
C ARG A 280 -1.29 -24.07 -22.84
N VAL A 281 -2.04 -24.05 -21.74
CA VAL A 281 -2.94 -22.93 -21.40
C VAL A 281 -2.12 -21.66 -21.16
N GLY A 282 -1.02 -21.73 -20.41
CA GLY A 282 -0.14 -20.58 -20.19
C GLY A 282 0.49 -20.04 -21.48
N GLU A 283 0.91 -20.91 -22.39
CA GLU A 283 1.42 -20.53 -23.73
C GLU A 283 0.31 -19.85 -24.56
N THR A 284 -0.92 -20.37 -24.50
CA THR A 284 -2.10 -19.78 -25.16
C THR A 284 -2.46 -18.41 -24.56
N ASP A 285 -2.53 -18.31 -23.23
CA ASP A 285 -2.85 -17.09 -22.50
C ASP A 285 -1.79 -16.00 -22.79
N SER A 286 -0.51 -16.38 -22.80
CA SER A 286 0.60 -15.48 -23.17
C SER A 286 0.54 -15.02 -24.63
N ALA A 287 0.18 -15.91 -25.56
CA ALA A 287 0.02 -15.55 -26.98
C ALA A 287 -1.14 -14.57 -27.18
N VAL A 288 -2.27 -14.78 -26.50
CA VAL A 288 -3.41 -13.85 -26.55
C VAL A 288 -3.05 -12.50 -25.93
N ALA A 289 -2.40 -12.48 -24.76
CA ALA A 289 -1.97 -11.23 -24.13
C ALA A 289 -1.03 -10.42 -25.03
N THR A 290 -0.09 -11.11 -25.66
CA THR A 290 0.90 -10.50 -26.56
C THR A 290 0.26 -9.98 -27.85
N TRP A 291 -0.71 -10.72 -28.41
CA TRP A 291 -1.45 -10.26 -29.58
C TRP A 291 -2.25 -8.98 -29.28
N LEU A 292 -2.92 -8.95 -28.13
CA LEU A 292 -3.73 -7.82 -27.66
C LEU A 292 -2.94 -6.54 -27.39
N ALA A 293 -1.69 -6.69 -26.94
CA ALA A 293 -0.82 -5.57 -26.62
C ALA A 293 0.65 -6.00 -26.83
N PRO A 294 1.23 -5.79 -28.03
CA PRO A 294 2.56 -6.32 -28.39
C PRO A 294 3.75 -5.79 -27.57
N ALA A 295 3.55 -4.74 -26.78
CA ALA A 295 4.57 -4.00 -26.05
C ALA A 295 5.43 -4.84 -25.09
N GLY A 296 4.92 -5.97 -24.60
CA GLY A 296 5.65 -6.83 -23.66
C GLY A 296 6.73 -7.72 -24.28
N LEU A 297 6.86 -7.76 -25.61
CA LEU A 297 7.94 -8.49 -26.27
C LEU A 297 9.21 -7.64 -26.31
N ALA A 298 10.31 -8.14 -25.73
CA ALA A 298 11.62 -7.53 -25.92
C ALA A 298 11.94 -7.45 -27.42
N PRO A 299 12.57 -6.36 -27.90
CA PRO A 299 12.97 -6.24 -29.30
C PRO A 299 13.82 -7.45 -29.75
N GLY A 300 13.36 -8.16 -30.78
CA GLY A 300 14.03 -9.35 -31.30
C GLY A 300 13.68 -10.66 -30.58
N ALA A 301 12.74 -10.66 -29.64
CA ALA A 301 12.19 -11.89 -29.06
C ALA A 301 11.51 -12.74 -30.15
N GLU A 302 11.79 -14.03 -30.15
CA GLU A 302 11.14 -14.99 -31.03
C GLU A 302 9.67 -15.12 -30.62
N LYS A 303 8.76 -14.98 -31.60
CA LYS A 303 7.32 -15.16 -31.34
C LYS A 303 7.04 -16.63 -31.09
N SER A 304 6.14 -16.92 -30.15
CA SER A 304 5.73 -18.29 -29.92
C SER A 304 4.96 -18.86 -31.13
N PRO A 305 4.96 -20.19 -31.33
CA PRO A 305 4.15 -20.83 -32.37
C PRO A 305 2.65 -20.48 -32.27
N GLU A 306 2.14 -20.33 -31.06
CA GLU A 306 0.75 -19.97 -30.76
C GLU A 306 0.45 -18.54 -31.24
N LEU A 307 1.36 -17.60 -30.97
CA LEU A 307 1.23 -16.22 -31.44
C LEU A 307 1.26 -16.16 -32.97
N HIS A 308 2.19 -16.88 -33.62
CA HIS A 308 2.23 -16.96 -35.08
C HIS A 308 0.93 -17.50 -35.67
N ARG A 309 0.33 -18.52 -35.03
CA ARG A 309 -0.93 -19.10 -35.49
C ARG A 309 -2.10 -18.15 -35.31
N LEU A 310 -2.15 -17.42 -34.19
CA LEU A 310 -3.17 -16.41 -33.94
C LEU A 310 -3.06 -15.24 -34.95
N GLU A 311 -1.84 -14.81 -35.26
CA GLU A 311 -1.57 -13.75 -36.25
C GLU A 311 -1.94 -14.15 -37.68
N ALA A 312 -1.71 -15.42 -38.05
CA ALA A 312 -2.01 -15.96 -39.37
C ALA A 312 -3.51 -16.22 -39.62
N MET A 313 -4.32 -16.28 -38.57
CA MET A 313 -5.75 -16.61 -38.65
C MET A 313 -6.55 -15.49 -39.34
N PRO A 314 -7.43 -15.77 -40.31
CA PRO A 314 -8.32 -14.76 -40.91
C PRO A 314 -9.18 -14.08 -39.84
N ASP A 315 -9.46 -12.78 -40.00
CA ASP A 315 -10.13 -11.95 -38.98
C ASP A 315 -11.43 -12.56 -38.42
N ALA A 316 -12.29 -13.12 -39.28
CA ALA A 316 -13.55 -13.73 -38.86
C ALA A 316 -13.33 -14.99 -38.01
N GLU A 317 -12.37 -15.82 -38.41
CA GLU A 317 -12.00 -17.03 -37.68
C GLU A 317 -11.34 -16.66 -36.35
N ARG A 318 -10.49 -15.63 -36.35
CA ARG A 318 -9.82 -15.09 -35.16
C ARG A 318 -10.80 -14.57 -34.14
N ARG A 319 -11.78 -13.76 -34.55
CA ARG A 319 -12.82 -13.25 -33.64
C ARG A 319 -13.67 -14.39 -33.07
N ALA A 320 -14.02 -15.38 -33.88
CA ALA A 320 -14.78 -16.54 -33.41
C ALA A 320 -13.96 -17.40 -32.41
N TRP A 321 -12.67 -17.59 -32.67
CA TRP A 321 -11.76 -18.29 -31.77
C TRP A 321 -11.55 -17.53 -30.46
N LEU A 322 -11.24 -16.23 -30.54
CA LEU A 322 -11.10 -15.34 -29.38
C LEU A 322 -12.39 -15.31 -28.56
N GLY A 323 -13.55 -15.36 -29.22
CA GLY A 323 -14.82 -15.38 -28.49
C GLY A 323 -14.98 -16.62 -27.63
N ARG A 324 -14.65 -17.80 -28.18
CA ARG A 324 -14.59 -19.04 -27.39
C ARG A 324 -13.56 -18.94 -26.27
N TYR A 325 -12.37 -18.43 -26.57
CA TYR A 325 -11.32 -18.25 -25.57
C TYR A 325 -11.78 -17.37 -24.40
N MET A 326 -12.41 -16.22 -24.67
CA MET A 326 -12.89 -15.30 -23.63
C MET A 326 -13.97 -15.91 -22.73
N THR A 327 -14.82 -16.80 -23.27
CA THR A 327 -15.81 -17.52 -22.45
C THR A 327 -15.19 -18.49 -21.44
N THR A 328 -13.94 -18.91 -21.65
CA THR A 328 -13.25 -19.86 -20.76
C THR A 328 -12.47 -19.16 -19.66
N ARG A 329 -12.38 -17.82 -19.64
CA ARG A 329 -11.46 -17.03 -18.80
C ARG A 329 -11.60 -17.28 -17.29
N THR A 330 -12.80 -17.66 -16.84
CA THR A 330 -13.09 -17.99 -15.44
C THR A 330 -12.99 -19.49 -15.14
N SER A 331 -12.71 -20.32 -16.14
CA SER A 331 -12.57 -21.76 -16.00
C SER A 331 -11.15 -22.15 -15.66
N CYS A 332 -11.03 -23.12 -14.77
CA CYS A 332 -9.78 -23.77 -14.41
C CYS A 332 -9.60 -25.15 -15.06
N ASP A 333 -10.51 -25.56 -15.94
CA ASP A 333 -10.36 -26.78 -16.72
C ASP A 333 -9.54 -26.51 -18.00
N PRO A 334 -8.31 -27.03 -18.12
CA PRO A 334 -7.47 -26.82 -19.30
C PRO A 334 -8.04 -27.40 -20.60
N SER A 335 -9.05 -28.28 -20.51
CA SER A 335 -9.72 -28.88 -21.67
C SER A 335 -10.78 -27.95 -22.29
N GLU A 336 -11.26 -26.96 -21.54
CA GLU A 336 -12.22 -25.97 -22.05
C GLU A 336 -11.53 -24.89 -22.89
N VAL A 337 -10.24 -24.63 -22.66
CA VAL A 337 -9.45 -23.65 -23.41
C VAL A 337 -9.27 -24.13 -24.85
N PRO A 338 -9.74 -23.36 -25.86
CA PRO A 338 -9.62 -23.78 -27.25
C PRO A 338 -8.15 -23.89 -27.64
N ALA A 339 -7.81 -24.95 -28.38
CA ALA A 339 -6.46 -25.11 -28.91
C ALA A 339 -6.14 -24.02 -29.94
N LEU A 340 -4.92 -23.47 -29.85
CA LEU A 340 -4.25 -22.77 -30.93
C LEU A 340 -3.55 -23.80 -31.78
#